data_AF-A0A926AHB0-F1
#
_entry.id   AF-A0A926AHB0-F1
#
_cell.length_a   1.000
_cell.length_b   1.000
_cell.length_c   1.000
_cell.angle_alpha   90.00
_cell.angle_beta   90.00
_cell.angle_gamma   90.00
#
_symmetry.space_group_name_H-M   'P 1'
#
loop_
_entity.id
_entity.type
_entity.pdbx_description
1 polymer ?
#
loop_
_entity_poly.entity_id
_entity_poly.type
_entity_poly.pdbx_seq_one_letter_code
_entity_poly.pdbx_strand_id
1 'polypeptide(L)'
;MIDPRTEAALGEFPFDRAILAKAVDQAAAMKARAVVLNFYLDKPKSEAGDRALAASMRKIPVVLPACIPGEAEKAGEPNPLPIRFQIMRFAKGQAKAIGGKNAWIPIPDFAEPAADIGFSDGTGSIEKIPIVEAYRGAYVKSLWTICMELAFNDGALITPGREMSINDKSLELDEQSIVTIEFPKADRVETISFIDFVNGKTPDAAIKDKVLIIGADTAKMPTVDTPIGKLGMHRTMNLQLLALHAHFTQ
;
A
#
# COMPACT_ATOMS: atom_id res chain seq x y z
N MET A 1 4.68 -9.06 -9.01
CA MET A 1 5.91 -8.91 -8.21
C MET A 1 7.06 -8.56 -9.13
N ILE A 2 7.78 -7.47 -8.84
CA ILE A 2 9.08 -7.20 -9.45
C ILE A 2 10.07 -8.16 -8.79
N ASP A 3 10.43 -9.21 -9.52
CA ASP A 3 11.23 -10.34 -9.06
C ASP A 3 12.59 -10.37 -9.81
N PRO A 4 13.52 -11.28 -9.48
CA PRO A 4 14.81 -11.38 -10.16
C PRO A 4 14.70 -11.58 -11.68
N ARG A 5 13.63 -12.23 -12.17
CA ARG A 5 13.37 -12.38 -13.62
C ARG A 5 13.04 -11.03 -14.26
N THR A 6 12.29 -10.19 -13.56
CA THR A 6 11.96 -8.84 -13.99
C THR A 6 13.21 -7.97 -14.03
N GLU A 7 14.06 -8.03 -13.00
CA GLU A 7 15.30 -7.25 -12.99
C GLU A 7 16.31 -7.71 -14.06
N ALA A 8 16.39 -9.03 -14.32
CA ALA A 8 17.20 -9.56 -15.41
C ALA A 8 16.74 -9.05 -16.79
N ALA A 9 15.45 -8.76 -16.95
CA ALA A 9 14.87 -8.31 -18.23
C ALA A 9 14.86 -6.78 -18.40
N LEU A 10 14.68 -6.02 -17.32
CA LEU A 10 14.46 -4.57 -17.36
C LEU A 10 15.60 -3.74 -16.73
N GLY A 11 16.59 -4.39 -16.14
CA GLY A 11 17.60 -3.75 -15.31
C GLY A 11 17.15 -3.67 -13.85
N GLU A 12 17.96 -3.04 -13.01
CA GLU A 12 17.72 -2.97 -11.57
C GLU A 12 16.57 -2.02 -11.19
N PHE A 13 15.76 -2.42 -10.21
CA PHE A 13 14.71 -1.55 -9.65
C PHE A 13 15.33 -0.46 -8.75
N PRO A 14 14.85 0.81 -8.78
CA PRO A 14 13.63 1.31 -9.40
C PRO A 14 13.74 1.63 -10.90
N PHE A 15 12.73 1.21 -11.68
CA PHE A 15 12.63 1.46 -13.12
C PHE A 15 12.16 2.89 -13.46
N ASP A 16 12.24 3.27 -14.74
CA ASP A 16 11.52 4.44 -15.25
C ASP A 16 10.00 4.29 -15.04
N ARG A 17 9.30 5.38 -14.70
CA ARG A 17 7.87 5.33 -14.37
C ARG A 17 6.97 5.01 -15.56
N ALA A 18 7.45 5.14 -16.80
CA ALA A 18 6.75 4.63 -17.97
C ALA A 18 6.54 3.11 -17.94
N ILE A 19 7.39 2.35 -17.22
CA ILE A 19 7.20 0.91 -17.04
C ILE A 19 6.05 0.62 -16.07
N LEU A 20 5.93 1.39 -14.99
CA LEU A 20 4.79 1.29 -14.07
C LEU A 20 3.49 1.72 -14.77
N ALA A 21 3.55 2.74 -15.62
CA ALA A 21 2.43 3.20 -16.45
C ALA A 21 1.86 2.06 -17.31
N LYS A 22 2.73 1.28 -17.98
CA LYS A 22 2.32 0.09 -18.75
C LYS A 22 1.58 -0.93 -17.88
N ALA A 23 2.04 -1.15 -16.64
CA ALA A 23 1.38 -2.09 -15.74
C ALA A 23 -0.02 -1.59 -15.32
N VAL A 24 -0.16 -0.29 -15.03
CA VAL A 24 -1.47 0.31 -14.70
C VAL A 24 -2.41 0.25 -15.91
N ASP A 25 -1.92 0.56 -17.11
CA ASP A 25 -2.68 0.45 -18.35
C ASP A 25 -3.15 -0.98 -18.64
N GLN A 26 -2.27 -1.95 -18.42
CA GLN A 26 -2.61 -3.37 -18.56
C GLN A 26 -3.68 -3.79 -17.54
N ALA A 27 -3.57 -3.36 -16.28
CA ALA A 27 -4.56 -3.64 -15.25
C ALA A 27 -5.93 -3.05 -15.61
N ALA A 28 -5.96 -1.81 -16.12
CA ALA A 28 -7.18 -1.16 -16.61
C ALA A 28 -7.80 -1.92 -17.78
N ALA A 29 -7.00 -2.29 -18.79
CA ALA A 29 -7.46 -3.06 -19.95
C ALA A 29 -8.05 -4.42 -19.57
N MET A 30 -7.45 -5.09 -18.57
CA MET A 30 -7.92 -6.38 -18.04
C MET A 30 -9.06 -6.23 -17.01
N LYS A 31 -9.56 -5.01 -16.78
CA LYS A 31 -10.66 -4.71 -15.84
C LYS A 31 -10.35 -5.18 -14.42
N ALA A 32 -9.13 -4.97 -13.95
CA ALA A 32 -8.83 -5.04 -12.53
C ALA A 32 -9.74 -4.07 -11.76
N ARG A 33 -10.00 -4.37 -10.48
CA ARG A 33 -10.80 -3.51 -9.63
C ARG A 33 -10.04 -2.25 -9.24
N ALA A 34 -8.78 -2.43 -8.86
CA ALA A 34 -7.87 -1.37 -8.45
C ALA A 34 -6.42 -1.84 -8.54
N VAL A 35 -5.48 -0.90 -8.50
CA VAL A 35 -4.05 -1.16 -8.40
C VAL A 35 -3.50 -0.51 -7.14
N VAL A 36 -2.75 -1.28 -6.34
CA VAL A 36 -1.92 -0.75 -5.26
C VAL A 36 -0.48 -0.73 -5.78
N LEU A 37 0.04 0.47 -6.07
CA LEU A 37 1.46 0.61 -6.40
C LEU A 37 2.23 0.79 -5.09
N ASN A 38 2.71 -0.32 -4.53
CA ASN A 38 3.37 -0.31 -3.23
C ASN A 38 4.81 0.19 -3.34
N PHE A 39 5.00 1.46 -3.73
CA PHE A 39 6.29 2.13 -3.86
C PHE A 39 6.15 3.60 -3.42
N TYR A 40 7.14 4.13 -2.71
CA TYR A 40 7.17 5.55 -2.37
C TYR A 40 7.52 6.38 -3.62
N LEU A 41 6.57 7.21 -4.06
CA LEU A 41 6.69 8.08 -5.23
C LEU A 41 6.74 9.56 -4.81
N ASP A 42 7.51 9.86 -3.76
CA ASP A 42 7.60 11.16 -3.08
C ASP A 42 8.51 12.18 -3.80
N LYS A 43 9.31 11.74 -4.77
CA LYS A 43 10.22 12.61 -5.55
C LYS A 43 9.97 12.46 -7.05
N PRO A 44 10.16 13.49 -7.88
CA PRO A 44 10.15 13.35 -9.33
C PRO A 44 11.22 12.37 -9.81
N LYS A 45 11.00 11.73 -10.97
CA LYS A 45 12.02 10.88 -11.62
C LYS A 45 12.35 11.38 -13.03
N SER A 46 11.63 10.90 -14.03
CA SER A 46 11.73 11.40 -15.40
C SER A 46 10.42 12.08 -15.75
N GLU A 47 10.48 13.27 -16.31
CA GLU A 47 9.27 14.05 -16.61
C GLU A 47 8.30 13.28 -17.54
N ALA A 48 8.85 12.57 -18.53
CA ALA A 48 8.06 11.74 -19.43
C ALA A 48 7.43 10.53 -18.72
N GLY A 49 8.19 9.83 -17.87
CA GLY A 49 7.69 8.68 -17.13
C GLY A 49 6.66 9.07 -16.08
N ASP A 50 6.88 10.19 -15.38
CA ASP A 50 5.98 10.74 -14.37
C ASP A 50 4.63 11.11 -15.01
N ARG A 51 4.66 11.85 -16.13
CA ARG A 51 3.43 12.16 -16.88
C ARG A 51 2.70 10.91 -17.37
N ALA A 52 3.44 9.93 -17.89
CA ALA A 52 2.85 8.68 -18.39
C ALA A 52 2.15 7.91 -17.27
N LEU A 53 2.77 7.81 -16.09
CA LEU A 53 2.18 7.13 -14.94
C LEU A 53 0.95 7.88 -14.43
N ALA A 54 1.04 9.21 -14.24
CA ALA A 54 -0.09 10.03 -13.80
C ALA A 54 -1.29 9.91 -14.75
N ALA A 55 -1.07 9.90 -16.06
CA ALA A 55 -2.12 9.70 -17.06
C ALA A 55 -2.75 8.29 -16.98
N SER A 56 -1.94 7.26 -16.71
CA SER A 56 -2.41 5.88 -16.59
C SER A 56 -3.24 5.68 -15.32
N MET A 57 -2.84 6.31 -14.21
CA MET A 57 -3.57 6.28 -12.93
C MET A 57 -4.99 6.82 -13.03
N ARG A 58 -5.31 7.68 -14.02
CA ARG A 58 -6.68 8.17 -14.23
C ARG A 58 -7.62 7.14 -14.84
N LYS A 59 -7.09 6.02 -15.37
CA LYS A 59 -7.88 5.01 -16.09
C LYS A 59 -8.49 3.94 -15.18
N ILE A 60 -7.97 3.80 -13.96
CA ILE A 60 -8.37 2.79 -12.98
C ILE A 60 -8.05 3.33 -11.58
N PRO A 61 -8.79 2.98 -10.51
CA PRO A 61 -8.42 3.35 -9.15
C PRO A 61 -6.99 2.89 -8.80
N VAL A 62 -6.12 3.84 -8.45
CA VAL A 62 -4.75 3.56 -8.00
C VAL A 62 -4.54 4.09 -6.59
N VAL A 63 -4.03 3.24 -5.70
CA VAL A 63 -3.66 3.59 -4.33
C VAL A 63 -2.14 3.62 -4.19
N LEU A 64 -1.65 4.60 -3.45
CA LEU A 64 -0.22 4.83 -3.21
C LEU A 64 0.10 4.79 -1.72
N PRO A 65 1.29 4.31 -1.34
CA PRO A 65 1.78 4.42 0.02
C PRO A 65 2.30 5.84 0.31
N ALA A 66 2.15 6.24 1.57
CA ALA A 66 2.97 7.23 2.24
C ALA A 66 3.67 6.56 3.43
N CYS A 67 4.75 7.13 3.93
CA CYS A 67 5.34 6.68 5.19
C CYS A 67 5.93 7.83 5.99
N ILE A 68 6.03 7.63 7.29
CA ILE A 68 6.73 8.47 8.25
C ILE A 68 8.16 7.92 8.38
N PRO A 69 9.15 8.56 7.74
CA PRO A 69 10.52 8.08 7.78
C PRO A 69 11.08 8.15 9.21
N GLY A 70 11.98 7.21 9.52
CA GLY A 70 12.65 7.16 10.83
C GLY A 70 13.54 8.40 11.06
N GLU A 71 13.86 8.69 12.32
CA GLU A 71 14.61 9.90 12.71
C GLU A 71 15.98 10.05 12.02
N ALA A 72 16.61 8.93 11.64
CA ALA A 72 17.91 8.91 10.96
C ALA A 72 17.82 9.31 9.48
N GLU A 73 16.63 9.34 8.89
CA GLU A 73 16.43 9.61 7.48
C GLU A 73 16.19 11.10 7.25
N LYS A 74 17.03 11.71 6.41
CA LYS A 74 16.84 13.10 5.97
C LYS A 74 15.64 13.20 5.04
N ALA A 75 14.45 13.28 5.61
CA ALA A 75 13.29 13.69 4.86
C ALA A 75 13.30 15.21 4.69
N GLY A 76 13.25 15.67 3.43
CA GLY A 76 13.02 17.07 3.12
C GLY A 76 11.64 17.54 3.57
N GLU A 77 11.22 18.72 3.11
CA GLU A 77 9.84 19.13 3.32
C GLU A 77 8.89 18.16 2.60
N PRO A 78 7.87 17.61 3.28
CA PRO A 78 6.98 16.64 2.68
C PRO A 78 6.08 17.32 1.65
N ASN A 79 5.75 16.59 0.56
CA ASN A 79 4.71 17.04 -0.35
C ASN A 79 3.38 17.23 0.40
N PRO A 80 2.50 18.14 -0.06
CA PRO A 80 1.20 18.32 0.58
C PRO A 80 0.36 17.05 0.47
N LEU A 81 -0.20 16.61 1.60
CA LEU A 81 -1.24 15.57 1.62
C LEU A 81 -2.62 16.24 1.40
N PRO A 82 -3.36 15.93 0.32
CA PRO A 82 -4.71 16.42 0.12
C PRO A 82 -5.64 16.11 1.30
N ILE A 83 -6.50 17.06 1.68
CA ILE A 83 -7.44 16.93 2.82
C ILE A 83 -8.37 15.72 2.66
N ARG A 84 -8.66 15.29 1.43
CA ARG A 84 -9.52 14.13 1.13
C ARG A 84 -8.95 12.79 1.60
N PHE A 85 -7.67 12.72 1.94
CA PHE A 85 -7.03 11.53 2.50
C PHE A 85 -6.93 11.57 4.03
N GLN A 86 -7.51 12.59 4.68
CA GLN A 86 -7.64 12.67 6.13
C GLN A 86 -9.01 12.14 6.54
N ILE A 87 -9.04 11.31 7.59
CA ILE A 87 -10.27 10.78 8.18
C ILE A 87 -10.96 11.90 8.98
N MET A 88 -10.26 12.46 9.95
CA MET A 88 -10.74 13.54 10.81
C MET A 88 -9.58 14.21 11.56
N ARG A 89 -9.77 15.45 11.98
CA ARG A 89 -8.84 16.12 12.89
C ARG A 89 -9.11 15.66 14.33
N PHE A 90 -8.06 15.31 15.06
CA PHE A 90 -8.21 14.97 16.48
C PHE A 90 -8.12 16.23 17.36
N ALA A 91 -8.78 16.20 18.52
CA ALA A 91 -8.63 17.26 19.51
C ALA A 91 -7.22 17.22 20.12
N LYS A 92 -6.75 18.37 20.64
CA LYS A 92 -5.42 18.47 21.27
C LYS A 92 -5.27 17.42 22.38
N GLY A 93 -4.27 16.56 22.26
CA GLY A 93 -3.98 15.49 23.24
C GLY A 93 -4.66 14.14 22.99
N GLN A 94 -5.42 13.98 21.90
CA GLN A 94 -6.11 12.73 21.56
C GLN A 94 -5.36 11.81 20.59
N ALA A 95 -4.19 12.20 20.08
CA ALA A 95 -3.44 11.34 19.16
C ALA A 95 -2.91 10.11 19.89
N LYS A 96 -3.57 8.96 19.68
CA LYS A 96 -3.11 7.67 20.21
C LYS A 96 -2.52 6.75 19.13
N ALA A 97 -2.79 7.04 17.86
CA ALA A 97 -2.22 6.29 16.75
C ALA A 97 -0.72 6.56 16.56
N ILE A 98 0.00 5.57 16.01
CA ILE A 98 1.37 5.77 15.56
C ILE A 98 1.40 6.90 14.52
N GLY A 99 2.45 7.72 14.52
CA GLY A 99 2.39 8.93 13.73
C GLY A 99 3.62 9.83 13.79
N GLY A 100 3.61 10.83 12.92
CA GLY A 100 4.71 11.76 12.74
C GLY A 100 4.28 13.09 12.12
N LYS A 101 5.23 14.04 12.08
CA LYS A 101 5.03 15.36 11.46
C LYS A 101 5.67 15.47 10.07
N ASN A 102 6.57 14.55 9.76
CA ASN A 102 7.23 14.43 8.46
C ASN A 102 6.84 13.11 7.81
N ALA A 103 6.74 13.09 6.48
CA ALA A 103 6.33 11.91 5.74
C ALA A 103 6.79 11.97 4.27
N TRP A 104 7.08 10.83 3.67
CA TRP A 104 7.19 10.69 2.22
C TRP A 104 5.80 10.60 1.63
N ILE A 105 5.23 11.76 1.33
CA ILE A 105 3.95 11.88 0.62
C ILE A 105 4.23 11.83 -0.89
N PRO A 106 3.44 11.09 -1.70
CA PRO A 106 3.58 11.11 -3.16
C PRO A 106 3.60 12.53 -3.74
N ILE A 107 4.34 12.73 -4.84
CA ILE A 107 4.35 14.03 -5.52
C ILE A 107 2.93 14.45 -5.94
N PRO A 108 2.63 15.77 -6.02
CA PRO A 108 1.30 16.25 -6.35
C PRO A 108 0.69 15.65 -7.62
N ASP A 109 1.51 15.43 -8.66
CA ASP A 109 1.10 14.82 -9.93
C ASP A 109 0.56 13.39 -9.80
N PHE A 110 0.90 12.69 -8.71
CA PHE A 110 0.36 11.38 -8.39
C PHE A 110 -0.70 11.43 -7.28
N ALA A 111 -0.59 12.35 -6.33
CA ALA A 111 -1.60 12.52 -5.29
C ALA A 111 -2.95 13.01 -5.84
N GLU A 112 -2.96 13.76 -6.94
CA GLU A 112 -4.18 14.23 -7.59
C GLU A 112 -4.99 13.10 -8.25
N PRO A 113 -4.41 12.23 -9.11
CA PRO A 113 -5.18 11.13 -9.70
C PRO A 113 -5.32 9.91 -8.79
N ALA A 114 -4.62 9.83 -7.66
CA ALA A 114 -4.75 8.71 -6.72
C ALA A 114 -6.20 8.57 -6.21
N ALA A 115 -6.66 7.32 -6.12
CA ALA A 115 -7.91 6.97 -5.48
C ALA A 115 -7.82 7.17 -3.96
N ASP A 116 -6.70 6.75 -3.36
CA ASP A 116 -6.42 6.94 -1.93
C ASP A 116 -4.90 6.91 -1.67
N ILE A 117 -4.47 7.41 -0.51
CA ILE A 117 -3.07 7.38 -0.04
C ILE A 117 -3.05 6.80 1.38
N GLY A 118 -2.44 5.63 1.53
CA GLY A 118 -2.35 4.91 2.80
C GLY A 118 -0.98 5.02 3.42
N PHE A 119 -0.93 5.29 4.71
CA PHE A 119 0.33 5.24 5.45
C PHE A 119 0.74 3.79 5.68
N SER A 120 2.01 3.45 5.51
CA SER A 120 2.51 2.07 5.58
C SER A 120 3.55 1.90 6.69
N ASP A 121 3.39 2.63 7.79
CA ASP A 121 4.37 2.61 8.86
C ASP A 121 4.19 1.38 9.75
N GLY A 122 5.27 0.61 9.90
CA GLY A 122 5.25 -0.60 10.73
C GLY A 122 5.27 -0.27 12.22
N THR A 123 4.70 -1.16 13.03
CA THR A 123 4.76 -1.10 14.50
C THR A 123 6.08 -1.67 15.07
N GLY A 124 6.97 -2.16 14.20
CA GLY A 124 8.12 -2.98 14.57
C GLY A 124 7.78 -4.46 14.84
N SER A 125 6.51 -4.86 14.71
CA SER A 125 6.06 -6.25 14.82
C SER A 125 5.30 -6.68 13.56
N ILE A 126 5.55 -7.91 13.11
CA ILE A 126 4.83 -8.52 11.99
C ILE A 126 3.38 -8.89 12.35
N GLU A 127 3.05 -8.98 13.64
CA GLU A 127 1.73 -9.36 14.14
C GLU A 127 0.85 -8.15 14.48
N LYS A 128 1.42 -6.94 14.47
CA LYS A 128 0.71 -5.72 14.85
C LYS A 128 0.57 -4.79 13.65
N ILE A 129 -0.65 -4.65 13.16
CA ILE A 129 -0.97 -3.84 11.98
C ILE A 129 -1.68 -2.56 12.41
N PRO A 130 -1.18 -1.37 12.05
CA PRO A 130 -1.94 -0.14 12.27
C PRO A 130 -3.11 -0.09 11.29
N ILE A 131 -4.28 0.28 11.79
CA ILE A 131 -5.49 0.51 10.98
C ILE A 131 -5.65 2.01 10.70
N VAL A 132 -5.30 2.83 11.67
CA VAL A 132 -5.26 4.29 11.56
C VAL A 132 -3.90 4.77 12.03
N GLU A 133 -3.41 5.80 11.36
CA GLU A 133 -2.17 6.49 11.71
C GLU A 133 -2.43 7.97 11.92
N ALA A 134 -1.47 8.69 12.51
CA ALA A 134 -1.56 10.11 12.78
C ALA A 134 -0.53 10.90 11.95
N TYR A 135 -1.00 11.88 11.19
CA TYR A 135 -0.15 12.78 10.43
C TYR A 135 -0.61 14.24 10.59
N ARG A 136 0.31 15.11 11.02
CA ARG A 136 0.11 16.57 11.14
C ARG A 136 -1.23 17.01 11.76
N GLY A 137 -1.67 16.33 12.82
CA GLY A 137 -2.90 16.72 13.55
C GLY A 137 -4.19 16.06 13.05
N ALA A 138 -4.09 15.12 12.12
CA ALA A 138 -5.22 14.38 11.59
C ALA A 138 -4.98 12.86 11.65
N TYR A 139 -6.06 12.11 11.73
CA TYR A 139 -6.06 10.68 11.44
C TYR A 139 -6.04 10.46 9.93
N VAL A 140 -5.25 9.49 9.50
CA VAL A 140 -5.11 9.03 8.12
C VAL A 140 -5.24 7.52 8.10
N LYS A 141 -5.73 6.96 6.98
CA LYS A 141 -5.84 5.50 6.84
C LYS A 141 -4.45 4.89 6.69
N SER A 142 -4.27 3.70 7.25
CA SER A 142 -3.14 2.88 6.84
C SER A 142 -3.38 2.26 5.46
N LEU A 143 -2.32 1.82 4.80
CA LEU A 143 -2.38 1.11 3.53
C LEU A 143 -3.10 -0.22 3.68
N TRP A 144 -3.01 -0.87 4.86
CA TRP A 144 -3.78 -2.08 5.16
C TRP A 144 -5.28 -1.83 5.14
N THR A 145 -5.74 -0.73 5.75
CA THR A 145 -7.14 -0.32 5.75
C THR A 145 -7.67 -0.11 4.34
N ILE A 146 -6.96 0.64 3.51
CA ILE A 146 -7.39 0.91 2.13
C ILE A 146 -7.42 -0.39 1.31
N CYS A 147 -6.43 -1.27 1.47
CA CYS A 147 -6.43 -2.58 0.81
C CYS A 147 -7.65 -3.42 1.21
N MET A 148 -8.09 -3.37 2.47
CA MET A 148 -9.30 -4.04 2.91
C MET A 148 -10.55 -3.41 2.28
N GLU A 149 -10.66 -2.08 2.27
CA GLU A 149 -11.78 -1.38 1.61
C GLU A 149 -11.92 -1.78 0.14
N LEU A 150 -10.79 -1.86 -0.59
CA LEU A 150 -10.78 -2.32 -1.98
C LEU A 150 -11.17 -3.80 -2.13
N ALA A 151 -10.70 -4.66 -1.22
CA ALA A 151 -10.98 -6.10 -1.26
C ALA A 151 -12.47 -6.39 -1.03
N PHE A 152 -13.08 -5.70 -0.06
CA PHE A 152 -14.50 -5.81 0.25
C PHE A 152 -15.40 -4.94 -0.62
N ASN A 153 -14.82 -4.01 -1.39
CA ASN A 153 -15.55 -3.03 -2.19
C ASN A 153 -16.54 -2.22 -1.34
N ASP A 154 -16.12 -1.85 -0.14
CA ASP A 154 -16.90 -1.08 0.83
C ASP A 154 -15.96 -0.22 1.71
N GLY A 155 -16.46 0.91 2.19
CA GLY A 155 -15.70 1.84 3.03
C GLY A 155 -15.65 1.37 4.48
N ALA A 156 -14.49 1.54 5.12
CA ALA A 156 -14.36 1.21 6.53
C ALA A 156 -14.96 2.30 7.41
N LEU A 157 -15.81 1.91 8.35
CA LEU A 157 -16.19 2.76 9.47
C LEU A 157 -15.18 2.54 10.59
N ILE A 158 -14.50 3.60 11.00
CA ILE A 158 -13.41 3.50 11.97
C ILE A 158 -13.66 4.42 13.15
N THR A 159 -13.62 3.85 14.34
CA THR A 159 -13.49 4.59 15.59
C THR A 159 -12.08 4.38 16.13
N PRO A 160 -11.16 5.34 15.94
CA PRO A 160 -9.78 5.21 16.38
C PRO A 160 -9.68 4.82 17.87
N GLY A 161 -8.80 3.86 18.16
CA GLY A 161 -8.58 3.34 19.50
C GLY A 161 -9.67 2.38 20.01
N ARG A 162 -10.58 1.92 19.14
CA ARG A 162 -11.71 1.07 19.54
C ARG A 162 -12.06 -0.01 18.52
N GLU A 163 -12.44 0.36 17.30
CA GLU A 163 -13.03 -0.58 16.35
C GLU A 163 -12.90 -0.11 14.91
N MET A 164 -12.80 -1.06 14.00
CA MET A 164 -13.00 -0.89 12.57
C MET A 164 -14.06 -1.87 12.10
N SER A 165 -15.01 -1.44 11.27
CA SER A 165 -15.97 -2.31 10.61
C SER A 165 -16.01 -2.08 9.10
N ILE A 166 -16.20 -3.15 8.35
CA ILE A 166 -16.46 -3.15 6.90
C ILE A 166 -17.62 -4.11 6.67
N ASN A 167 -18.62 -3.71 5.88
CA ASN A 167 -19.90 -4.42 5.77
C ASN A 167 -20.53 -4.67 7.17
N ASP A 168 -20.88 -5.92 7.48
CA ASP A 168 -21.51 -6.37 8.73
C ASP A 168 -20.51 -6.93 9.75
N LYS A 169 -19.20 -6.81 9.48
CA LYS A 169 -18.14 -7.37 10.31
C LYS A 169 -17.27 -6.30 10.92
N SER A 170 -16.83 -6.54 12.14
CA SER A 170 -15.95 -5.64 12.86
C SER A 170 -14.75 -6.34 13.48
N LEU A 171 -13.71 -5.55 13.72
CA LEU A 171 -12.53 -5.93 14.49
C LEU A 171 -12.26 -4.90 15.57
N GLU A 172 -11.88 -5.38 16.74
CA GLU A 172 -11.44 -4.54 17.84
C GLU A 172 -10.04 -3.99 17.57
N LEU A 173 -9.83 -2.74 17.96
CA LEU A 173 -8.54 -2.07 17.91
C LEU A 173 -8.04 -1.85 19.33
N ASP A 174 -6.73 -1.92 19.53
CA ASP A 174 -6.13 -1.41 20.76
C ASP A 174 -6.22 0.13 20.83
N GLU A 175 -5.79 0.70 21.96
CA GLU A 175 -5.84 2.15 22.15
C GLU A 175 -5.05 2.94 21.09
N GLN A 176 -4.08 2.32 20.43
CA GLN A 176 -3.27 2.91 19.37
C GLN A 176 -3.83 2.69 17.97
N SER A 177 -5.06 2.18 17.85
CA SER A 177 -5.70 1.82 16.57
C SER A 177 -4.95 0.70 15.82
N ILE A 178 -4.33 -0.22 16.56
CA ILE A 178 -3.62 -1.37 16.03
C ILE A 178 -4.48 -2.62 16.23
N VAL A 179 -4.47 -3.50 15.23
CA VAL A 179 -5.01 -4.86 15.33
C VAL A 179 -3.86 -5.86 15.49
N THR A 180 -4.07 -6.87 16.34
CA THR A 180 -3.15 -8.02 16.46
C THR A 180 -3.68 -9.17 15.62
N ILE A 181 -2.82 -9.73 14.78
CA ILE A 181 -3.12 -10.87 13.90
C ILE A 181 -2.26 -12.08 14.25
N GLU A 182 -2.71 -13.28 13.88
CA GLU A 182 -1.81 -14.44 13.78
C GLU A 182 -1.08 -14.39 12.43
N PHE A 183 0.25 -14.28 12.45
CA PHE A 183 1.02 -14.25 11.21
C PHE A 183 0.92 -15.62 10.47
N PRO A 184 0.72 -15.64 9.14
CA PRO A 184 0.55 -16.90 8.41
C PRO A 184 1.74 -17.86 8.56
N LYS A 185 1.43 -19.15 8.78
CA LYS A 185 2.42 -20.23 8.93
C LYS A 185 2.91 -20.81 7.60
N ALA A 186 2.44 -20.28 6.47
CA ALA A 186 2.92 -20.63 5.15
C ALA A 186 2.73 -19.45 4.20
N ASP A 187 3.63 -19.31 3.25
CA ASP A 187 3.47 -18.32 2.18
C ASP A 187 2.48 -18.84 1.13
N ARG A 188 1.30 -18.22 1.08
CA ARG A 188 0.21 -18.56 0.14
C ARG A 188 -0.18 -17.40 -0.77
N VAL A 189 0.63 -16.35 -0.84
CA VAL A 189 0.31 -15.19 -1.68
C VAL A 189 0.54 -15.56 -3.14
N GLU A 190 -0.56 -15.67 -3.90
CA GLU A 190 -0.52 -15.84 -5.36
C GLU A 190 0.31 -14.72 -5.99
N THR A 191 1.22 -15.09 -6.89
CA THR A 191 2.20 -14.13 -7.45
C THR A 191 2.34 -14.28 -8.94
N ILE A 192 2.22 -13.15 -9.62
CA ILE A 192 2.49 -13.00 -11.05
C ILE A 192 3.79 -12.22 -11.19
N SER A 193 4.72 -12.72 -12.01
CA SER A 193 5.95 -12.00 -12.34
C SER A 193 5.61 -10.70 -13.08
N PHE A 194 6.17 -9.57 -12.66
CA PHE A 194 5.86 -8.26 -13.22
C PHE A 194 6.18 -8.23 -14.72
N ILE A 195 7.30 -8.83 -15.15
CA ILE A 195 7.66 -8.89 -16.57
C ILE A 195 6.67 -9.71 -17.40
N ASP A 196 6.09 -10.78 -16.86
CA ASP A 196 5.07 -11.56 -17.57
C ASP A 196 3.74 -10.79 -17.64
N PHE A 197 3.41 -10.02 -16.61
CA PHE A 197 2.23 -9.16 -16.60
C PHE A 197 2.31 -8.03 -17.64
N VAL A 198 3.38 -7.24 -17.63
CA VAL A 198 3.51 -6.10 -18.57
C VAL A 198 3.70 -6.52 -20.03
N ASN A 199 4.12 -7.77 -20.28
CA ASN A 199 4.20 -8.35 -21.61
C ASN A 199 2.93 -9.09 -22.05
N GLY A 200 1.83 -8.98 -21.29
CA GLY A 200 0.54 -9.56 -21.66
C GLY A 200 0.48 -11.09 -21.61
N LYS A 201 1.38 -11.75 -20.86
CA LYS A 201 1.38 -13.22 -20.70
C LYS A 201 0.45 -13.71 -19.59
N THR A 202 -0.18 -12.78 -18.87
CA THR A 202 -1.10 -13.10 -17.77
C THR A 202 -2.52 -13.24 -18.31
N PRO A 203 -3.24 -14.34 -18.02
CA PRO A 203 -4.64 -14.48 -18.44
C PRO A 203 -5.56 -13.45 -17.77
N ASP A 204 -6.55 -12.93 -18.51
CA ASP A 204 -7.56 -11.97 -18.00
C ASP A 204 -8.24 -12.43 -16.71
N ALA A 205 -8.58 -13.73 -16.62
CA ALA A 205 -9.24 -14.31 -15.45
C ALA A 205 -8.40 -14.21 -14.16
N ALA A 206 -7.08 -14.08 -14.26
CA ALA A 206 -6.22 -13.89 -13.10
C ALA A 206 -6.31 -12.47 -12.51
N ILE A 207 -6.85 -11.49 -13.26
CA ILE A 207 -6.78 -10.06 -12.94
C ILE A 207 -8.17 -9.41 -12.85
N LYS A 208 -9.12 -9.81 -13.68
CA LYS A 208 -10.46 -9.21 -13.76
C LYS A 208 -11.14 -9.19 -12.39
N ASP A 209 -11.65 -8.01 -12.00
CA ASP A 209 -12.30 -7.73 -10.71
C ASP A 209 -11.44 -8.04 -9.47
N LYS A 210 -10.12 -8.17 -9.62
CA LYS A 210 -9.20 -8.30 -8.50
C LYS A 210 -8.53 -6.98 -8.16
N VAL A 211 -8.15 -6.81 -6.89
CA VAL A 211 -7.21 -5.78 -6.46
C VAL A 211 -5.80 -6.28 -6.75
N LEU A 212 -5.05 -5.56 -7.58
CA LEU A 212 -3.68 -5.94 -7.95
C LEU A 212 -2.67 -5.16 -7.11
N ILE A 213 -1.89 -5.85 -6.29
CA ILE A 213 -0.78 -5.24 -5.54
C ILE A 213 0.52 -5.41 -6.34
N ILE A 214 1.08 -4.30 -6.80
CA ILE A 214 2.38 -4.26 -7.46
C ILE A 214 3.43 -3.90 -6.42
N GLY A 215 4.17 -4.90 -5.97
CA GLY A 215 5.33 -4.76 -5.09
C GLY A 215 6.61 -5.31 -5.72
N ALA A 216 7.70 -5.24 -4.96
CA ALA A 216 9.02 -5.73 -5.35
C ALA A 216 9.53 -6.75 -4.32
N ASP A 217 10.25 -7.74 -4.82
CA ASP A 217 10.97 -8.76 -4.08
C ASP A 217 12.33 -8.93 -4.76
N THR A 218 13.18 -7.92 -4.57
CA THR A 218 14.50 -7.80 -5.17
C THR A 218 15.56 -8.02 -4.10
N ALA A 219 16.80 -8.32 -4.50
CA ALA A 219 17.89 -8.57 -3.55
C ALA A 219 18.19 -7.38 -2.62
N LYS A 220 17.84 -6.15 -3.04
CA LYS A 220 18.01 -4.92 -2.27
C LYS A 220 16.83 -4.59 -1.35
N MET A 221 15.72 -5.33 -1.44
CA MET A 221 14.56 -5.10 -0.60
C MET A 221 14.91 -5.44 0.86
N PRO A 222 14.63 -4.55 1.84
CA PRO A 222 14.80 -4.90 3.23
C PRO A 222 13.96 -6.13 3.60
N THR A 223 14.49 -6.90 4.54
CA THR A 223 13.91 -8.17 4.95
C THR A 223 13.59 -8.16 6.44
N VAL A 224 12.59 -8.94 6.83
CA VAL A 224 12.15 -9.11 8.21
C VAL A 224 12.16 -10.60 8.53
N ASP A 225 12.58 -10.95 9.75
CA ASP A 225 12.50 -12.32 10.24
C ASP A 225 11.04 -12.67 10.59
N THR A 226 10.57 -13.82 10.09
CA THR A 226 9.21 -14.31 10.33
C THR A 226 9.23 -15.80 10.72
N PRO A 227 8.13 -16.34 11.26
CA PRO A 227 8.03 -17.77 11.57
C PRO A 227 8.24 -18.71 10.37
N ILE A 228 8.09 -18.20 9.14
CA ILE A 228 8.29 -18.98 7.89
C ILE A 228 9.59 -18.64 7.17
N GLY A 229 10.51 -17.96 7.86
CA GLY A 229 11.81 -17.56 7.34
C GLY A 229 11.91 -16.07 7.06
N LYS A 230 13.00 -15.67 6.41
CA LYS A 230 13.29 -14.28 6.11
C LYS A 230 12.51 -13.84 4.87
N LEU A 231 11.70 -12.79 4.99
CA LEU A 231 10.84 -12.31 3.90
C LEU A 231 11.12 -10.84 3.58
N GLY A 232 11.02 -10.46 2.31
CA GLY A 232 11.03 -9.06 1.88
C GLY A 232 9.83 -8.29 2.43
N MET A 233 10.01 -7.01 2.76
CA MET A 233 8.96 -6.19 3.41
C MET A 233 7.61 -6.20 2.67
N HIS A 234 7.60 -6.10 1.34
CA HIS A 234 6.33 -6.11 0.59
C HIS A 234 5.65 -7.48 0.64
N ARG A 235 6.43 -8.57 0.73
CA ARG A 235 5.90 -9.93 0.90
C ARG A 235 5.28 -10.11 2.28
N THR A 236 5.95 -9.60 3.32
CA THR A 236 5.43 -9.57 4.69
C THR A 236 4.10 -8.81 4.77
N MET A 237 4.02 -7.63 4.15
CA MET A 237 2.79 -6.85 4.10
C MET A 237 1.64 -7.62 3.42
N ASN A 238 1.91 -8.32 2.31
CA ASN A 238 0.88 -9.11 1.63
C ASN A 238 0.36 -10.26 2.50
N LEU A 239 1.21 -10.89 3.31
CA LEU A 239 0.80 -11.92 4.26
C LEU A 239 -0.03 -11.35 5.42
N GLN A 240 0.34 -10.16 5.91
CA GLN A 240 -0.45 -9.41 6.88
C GLN A 240 -1.85 -9.08 6.34
N LEU A 241 -1.96 -8.67 5.07
CA LEU A 241 -3.25 -8.44 4.41
C LEU A 241 -4.10 -9.71 4.34
N LEU A 242 -3.50 -10.86 4.03
CA LEU A 242 -4.24 -12.13 4.01
C LEU A 242 -4.74 -12.52 5.40
N ALA A 243 -3.93 -12.34 6.44
CA ALA A 243 -4.35 -12.59 7.82
C ALA A 243 -5.46 -11.64 8.26
N LEU A 244 -5.33 -10.34 7.96
CA LEU A 244 -6.36 -9.34 8.25
C LEU A 244 -7.66 -9.64 7.50
N HIS A 245 -7.59 -9.98 6.22
CA HIS A 245 -8.76 -10.39 5.44
C HIS A 245 -9.43 -11.62 6.04
N ALA A 246 -8.65 -12.60 6.54
CA ALA A 246 -9.20 -13.80 7.17
C ALA A 246 -10.05 -13.49 8.42
N HIS A 247 -9.70 -12.46 9.21
CA HIS A 247 -10.53 -11.99 10.33
C HIS A 247 -11.93 -11.55 9.89
N PHE A 248 -12.06 -10.96 8.70
CA PHE A 248 -13.33 -10.53 8.13
C PHE A 248 -14.03 -11.61 7.28
N THR A 249 -13.49 -12.82 7.12
CA THR A 249 -14.15 -13.88 6.33
C THR A 249 -14.51 -15.13 7.11
N GLN A 250 -13.96 -15.28 8.31
CA GLN A 250 -14.44 -16.25 9.30
C GLN A 250 -15.78 -15.79 9.88
#